data_AF-A0A3D2IDE4-F1
#
_entry.id   AF-A0A3D2IDE4-F1
#
_cell.length_a   1.000
_cell.length_b   1.000
_cell.length_c   1.000
_cell.angle_alpha   90.00
_cell.angle_beta   90.00
_cell.angle_gamma   90.00
#
_symmetry.space_group_name_H-M   'P 1'
#
loop_
_entity.id
_entity.type
_entity.pdbx_description
1 polymer ?
#
loop_
_entity_poly.entity_id
_entity_poly.type
_entity_poly.pdbx_seq_one_letter_code
_entity_poly.pdbx_strand_id
1 'polypeptide(L)'
;MDTAAIYSEQFEVRASEVDTSGKITLSSVCSLFQEVAGNHALLLNFDITDLHKQGLTWVLHRMDIKIHEYPKWRESITIETWPAAGDALRAYRNYRILNENGDEIAVCLSYWMMINMKTRRPTRMTQDILNTRLSDREHVLPINSSKIPKIEEPSSGKIIPVRRSDLDMNKHVNNARYLEWMEEPLNEGQVYRTNKVDIIFLRESVYGDTITSQIKAAEQASTFHQLKNQRDEIIALASFSDI
;
A
#
# COMPACT_ATOMS: atom_id res chain seq x y z
N MET A 1 20.65 -4.76 23.53
CA MET A 1 19.51 -3.82 23.66
C MET A 1 18.79 -3.89 22.33
N ASP A 2 17.77 -4.73 22.28
CA ASP A 2 17.27 -5.34 21.03
C ASP A 2 15.78 -4.97 20.82
N THR A 3 15.50 -3.67 20.99
CA THR A 3 14.15 -3.10 21.00
C THR A 3 13.97 -1.98 19.98
N ALA A 4 14.96 -1.75 19.10
CA ALA A 4 14.93 -0.70 18.08
C ALA A 4 14.40 -1.17 16.71
N ALA A 5 14.13 -2.46 16.52
CA ALA A 5 14.00 -3.01 15.18
C ALA A 5 12.55 -3.21 14.70
N ILE A 6 11.61 -3.41 15.63
CA ILE A 6 10.18 -3.48 15.36
C ILE A 6 9.52 -2.31 16.06
N TYR A 7 8.84 -1.48 15.27
CA TYR A 7 8.06 -0.38 15.78
C TYR A 7 6.59 -0.76 15.82
N SER A 8 5.88 -0.29 16.84
CA SER A 8 4.49 -0.65 17.10
C SER A 8 3.69 0.58 17.50
N GLU A 9 2.49 0.69 16.94
CA GLU A 9 1.52 1.72 17.28
C GLU A 9 0.12 1.12 17.44
N GLN A 10 -0.64 1.62 18.41
CA GLN A 10 -2.01 1.21 18.68
C GLN A 10 -2.99 2.22 18.06
N PHE A 11 -4.04 1.70 17.42
CA PHE A 11 -5.11 2.50 16.83
C PHE A 11 -6.46 1.97 17.27
N GLU A 12 -7.41 2.89 17.46
CA GLU A 12 -8.83 2.56 17.54
C GLU A 12 -9.46 2.83 16.17
N VAL A 13 -10.15 1.83 15.59
CA VAL A 13 -10.78 1.96 14.27
C VAL A 13 -11.85 3.05 14.32
N ARG A 14 -11.70 4.08 13.49
CA ARG A 14 -12.57 5.26 13.51
C ARG A 14 -13.77 5.10 12.60
N ALA A 15 -14.81 5.89 12.86
CA ALA A 15 -16.04 5.87 12.05
C ALA A 15 -15.79 6.23 10.57
N SER A 16 -14.79 7.08 10.29
CA SER A 16 -14.40 7.47 8.93
C SER A 16 -13.56 6.42 8.21
N GLU A 17 -13.13 5.37 8.90
CA GLU A 17 -12.23 4.35 8.37
C GLU A 17 -12.97 3.05 7.99
N VAL A 18 -14.26 2.97 8.29
CA VAL A 18 -15.11 1.80 8.00
C VAL A 18 -16.07 2.05 6.84
N ASP A 19 -16.48 0.99 6.16
CA ASP A 19 -17.54 1.07 5.14
C ASP A 19 -18.94 0.82 5.72
N THR A 20 -19.92 0.66 4.83
CA THR A 20 -21.34 0.45 5.15
C THR A 20 -21.61 -0.82 5.94
N SER A 21 -20.67 -1.76 6.02
CA SER A 21 -20.76 -2.95 6.88
C SER A 21 -20.18 -2.73 8.29
N GLY A 22 -19.62 -1.56 8.57
CA GLY A 22 -19.03 -1.20 9.86
C GLY A 22 -17.65 -1.80 10.12
N LYS A 23 -16.97 -2.30 9.07
CA LYS A 23 -15.60 -2.81 9.14
C LYS A 23 -14.62 -1.93 8.39
N ILE A 24 -13.37 -1.92 8.83
CA ILE A 24 -12.30 -1.10 8.24
C ILE A 24 -12.15 -1.39 6.73
N THR A 25 -11.98 -0.33 5.94
CA THR A 25 -11.78 -0.49 4.49
C THR A 25 -10.32 -0.85 4.17
N LEU A 26 -10.10 -1.46 3.00
CA LEU A 26 -8.75 -1.75 2.52
C LEU A 26 -7.90 -0.47 2.36
N SER A 27 -8.51 0.62 1.89
CA SER A 27 -7.85 1.93 1.77
C SER A 27 -7.41 2.47 3.15
N SER A 28 -8.23 2.28 4.19
CA SER A 28 -7.91 2.67 5.56
C SER A 28 -6.75 1.83 6.12
N VAL A 29 -6.77 0.52 5.91
CA VAL A 29 -5.65 -0.38 6.28
C VAL A 29 -4.34 0.08 5.65
N CYS A 30 -4.36 0.39 4.35
CA CYS A 30 -3.16 0.87 3.63
C CYS A 30 -2.72 2.27 4.06
N SER A 31 -3.66 3.11 4.48
CA SER A 31 -3.34 4.43 5.06
C SER A 31 -2.62 4.27 6.40
N LEU A 32 -3.11 3.38 7.28
CA LEU A 32 -2.46 3.09 8.57
C LEU A 32 -1.07 2.45 8.39
N PHE A 33 -0.89 1.54 7.43
CA PHE A 33 0.45 1.02 7.11
C PHE A 33 1.43 2.11 6.68
N GLN A 34 0.99 3.07 5.86
CA GLN A 34 1.84 4.19 5.46
C GLN A 34 2.19 5.11 6.64
N GLU A 35 1.24 5.38 7.53
CA GLU A 35 1.44 6.18 8.74
C GLU A 35 2.52 5.57 9.63
N VAL A 36 2.34 4.30 10.03
CA VAL A 36 3.26 3.61 10.96
C VAL A 36 4.64 3.41 10.30
N ALA A 37 4.69 3.19 8.98
CA ALA A 37 5.96 3.14 8.24
C ALA A 37 6.71 4.48 8.29
N GLY A 38 5.98 5.59 8.10
CA GLY A 38 6.52 6.94 8.15
C GLY A 38 7.07 7.30 9.53
N ASN A 39 6.29 7.04 10.57
CA ASN A 39 6.68 7.26 11.96
C ASN A 39 7.91 6.44 12.34
N HIS A 40 7.95 5.15 11.94
CA HIS A 40 9.15 4.33 12.14
C HIS A 40 10.37 4.88 11.38
N ALA A 41 10.19 5.28 10.11
CA ALA A 41 11.28 5.82 9.30
C ALA A 41 11.85 7.12 9.89
N LEU A 42 11.00 7.95 10.52
CA LEU A 42 11.42 9.16 11.22
C LEU A 42 12.31 8.84 12.41
N LEU A 43 11.94 7.85 13.23
CA LEU A 43 12.74 7.40 14.37
C LEU A 43 14.11 6.84 13.96
N LEU A 44 14.19 6.28 12.75
CA LEU A 44 15.41 5.74 12.19
C LEU A 44 16.20 6.76 11.35
N ASN A 45 15.74 8.02 11.27
CA ASN A 45 16.36 9.13 10.52
C ASN A 45 16.54 8.85 9.01
N PHE A 46 15.54 8.21 8.38
CA PHE A 46 15.50 8.01 6.93
C PHE A 46 14.10 8.23 6.33
N ASP A 47 13.26 9.01 7.00
CA ASP A 47 11.96 9.37 6.47
C ASP A 47 12.07 10.25 5.21
N ILE A 48 10.91 10.60 4.66
CA ILE A 48 10.83 11.41 3.46
C ILE A 48 11.49 12.79 3.63
N THR A 49 11.42 13.40 4.82
CA THR A 49 12.00 14.72 5.08
C THR A 49 13.52 14.68 5.10
N ASP A 50 14.12 13.61 5.63
CA ASP A 50 15.57 13.41 5.61
C ASP A 50 16.11 13.12 4.21
N LEU A 51 15.38 12.34 3.41
CA LEU A 51 15.77 12.06 2.03
C LEU A 51 15.64 13.29 1.12
N HIS A 52 14.62 14.13 1.33
CA HIS A 52 14.42 15.34 0.53
C HIS A 52 15.62 16.29 0.64
N LYS A 53 16.27 16.37 1.81
CA LYS A 53 17.52 17.15 2.01
C LYS A 53 18.66 16.67 1.10
N GLN A 54 18.61 15.42 0.65
CA GLN A 54 19.58 14.79 -0.25
C GLN A 54 19.13 14.79 -1.71
N GLY A 55 17.96 15.38 -2.02
CA GLY A 55 17.36 15.34 -3.36
C GLY A 55 16.82 13.95 -3.74
N LEU A 56 16.48 13.13 -2.75
CA LEU A 56 15.97 11.78 -2.88
C LEU A 56 14.56 11.69 -2.29
N THR A 57 13.77 10.70 -2.70
CA THR A 57 12.49 10.39 -2.05
C THR A 57 12.19 8.90 -2.11
N TRP A 58 11.36 8.43 -1.18
CA TRP A 58 10.76 7.11 -1.23
C TRP A 58 9.59 7.08 -2.22
N VAL A 59 9.49 6.00 -2.99
CA VAL A 59 8.28 5.66 -3.75
C VAL A 59 7.86 4.24 -3.41
N LEU A 60 6.57 4.07 -3.11
CA LEU A 60 5.96 2.77 -2.92
C LEU A 60 5.75 2.12 -4.29
N HIS A 61 6.33 0.94 -4.48
CA HIS A 61 6.27 0.21 -5.75
C HIS A 61 5.23 -0.89 -5.74
N ARG A 62 5.13 -1.64 -4.63
CA ARG A 62 4.22 -2.78 -4.53
C ARG A 62 3.78 -2.98 -3.08
N MET A 63 2.57 -3.49 -2.88
CA MET A 63 2.11 -4.04 -1.61
C MET A 63 1.50 -5.42 -1.86
N ASP A 64 1.96 -6.41 -1.10
CA ASP A 64 1.33 -7.72 -0.97
C ASP A 64 0.71 -7.79 0.42
N ILE A 65 -0.61 -7.99 0.50
CA ILE A 65 -1.39 -7.88 1.72
C ILE A 65 -2.23 -9.14 1.85
N LYS A 66 -2.18 -9.75 3.04
CA LYS A 66 -3.07 -10.85 3.42
C LYS A 66 -3.89 -10.43 4.63
N ILE A 67 -5.20 -10.54 4.53
CA ILE A 67 -6.15 -10.15 5.57
C ILE A 67 -6.96 -11.40 5.97
N HIS A 68 -6.89 -11.74 7.25
CA HIS A 68 -7.64 -12.81 7.88
C HIS A 68 -8.94 -12.31 8.46
N GLU A 69 -8.90 -11.13 9.08
CA GLU A 69 -10.05 -10.50 9.71
C GLU A 69 -9.99 -8.99 9.50
N TYR A 70 -11.17 -8.41 9.25
CA TYR A 70 -11.35 -6.96 9.14
C TYR A 70 -11.95 -6.42 10.44
N PRO A 71 -11.17 -5.62 11.20
CA PRO A 71 -11.64 -4.94 12.41
C PRO A 71 -12.91 -4.14 12.21
N LYS A 72 -13.78 -4.11 13.21
CA LYS A 72 -14.99 -3.29 13.26
C LYS A 72 -14.69 -1.91 13.83
N TRP A 73 -15.63 -0.99 13.59
CA TRP A 73 -15.63 0.32 14.23
C TRP A 73 -15.49 0.19 15.76
N ARG A 74 -14.60 0.98 16.36
CA ARG A 74 -14.23 1.02 17.79
C ARG A 74 -13.43 -0.15 18.33
N GLU A 75 -13.10 -1.15 17.51
CA GLU A 75 -12.13 -2.17 17.94
C GLU A 75 -10.72 -1.56 17.95
N SER A 76 -9.93 -1.93 18.95
CA SER A 76 -8.52 -1.57 19.00
C SER A 76 -7.68 -2.58 18.21
N ILE A 77 -6.70 -2.06 17.48
CA ILE A 77 -5.69 -2.85 16.78
C ILE A 77 -4.30 -2.34 17.12
N THR A 78 -3.31 -3.22 17.01
CA THR A 78 -1.89 -2.86 17.10
C THR A 78 -1.24 -3.17 15.76
N ILE A 79 -0.54 -2.20 15.19
CA ILE A 79 0.19 -2.36 13.93
C ILE A 79 1.68 -2.34 14.26
N GLU A 80 2.37 -3.42 13.87
CA GLU A 80 3.82 -3.49 13.94
C GLU A 80 4.45 -3.39 12.55
N THR A 81 5.61 -2.74 12.45
CA THR A 81 6.38 -2.64 11.21
C THR A 81 7.89 -2.64 11.42
N TRP A 82 8.61 -3.19 10.47
CA TRP A 82 10.08 -3.15 10.45
C TRP A 82 10.63 -3.16 9.02
N PRO A 83 11.74 -2.42 8.76
CA PRO A 83 12.53 -2.60 7.55
C PRO A 83 13.12 -4.02 7.52
N ALA A 84 13.01 -4.68 6.38
CA ALA A 84 13.46 -6.05 6.19
C ALA A 84 14.62 -6.12 5.19
N ALA A 85 15.35 -7.24 5.21
CA ALA A 85 16.37 -7.52 4.20
C ALA A 85 15.77 -7.40 2.79
N GLY A 86 16.21 -6.40 2.04
CA GLY A 86 15.86 -6.21 0.63
C GLY A 86 17.05 -6.47 -0.29
N ASP A 87 16.88 -6.19 -1.57
CA ASP A 87 18.02 -6.13 -2.48
C ASP A 87 18.64 -4.72 -2.53
N ALA A 88 19.57 -4.50 -3.47
CA ALA A 88 20.28 -3.23 -3.62
C ALA A 88 19.41 -2.07 -4.13
N LEU A 89 18.27 -2.35 -4.77
CA LEU A 89 17.35 -1.37 -5.37
C LEU A 89 16.02 -1.28 -4.64
N ARG A 90 15.55 -2.38 -4.05
CA ARG A 90 14.26 -2.49 -3.36
C ARG A 90 14.48 -2.62 -1.85
N ALA A 91 13.94 -1.67 -1.11
CA ALA A 91 13.76 -1.79 0.33
C ALA A 91 12.46 -2.53 0.59
N TYR A 92 12.52 -3.61 1.40
CA TYR A 92 11.32 -4.29 1.85
C TYR A 92 10.95 -3.82 3.25
N ARG A 93 9.65 -3.80 3.53
CA ARG A 93 9.12 -3.51 4.86
C ARG A 93 7.95 -4.43 5.15
N ASN A 94 8.04 -5.11 6.28
CA ASN A 94 6.99 -5.99 6.78
C ASN A 94 6.02 -5.18 7.65
N TYR A 95 4.78 -5.66 7.71
CA TYR A 95 3.77 -5.23 8.65
C TYR A 95 3.00 -6.43 9.17
N ARG A 96 2.52 -6.32 10.42
CA ARG A 96 1.45 -7.16 10.94
C ARG A 96 0.45 -6.32 11.72
N ILE A 97 -0.81 -6.72 11.67
CA ILE A 97 -1.89 -6.17 12.49
C ILE A 97 -2.31 -7.22 13.48
N LEU A 98 -2.36 -6.85 14.75
CA LEU A 98 -2.86 -7.66 15.86
C LEU A 98 -4.19 -7.10 16.35
N ASN A 99 -5.14 -7.98 16.67
CA ASN A 99 -6.37 -7.60 17.37
C ASN A 99 -6.13 -7.38 18.88
N GLU A 100 -7.18 -7.05 19.64
CA GLU A 100 -7.10 -6.84 21.09
C GLU A 100 -6.62 -8.07 21.88
N ASN A 101 -6.84 -9.28 21.35
CA ASN A 101 -6.39 -10.53 21.96
C ASN A 101 -4.92 -10.83 21.64
N GLY A 102 -4.29 -10.07 20.75
CA GLY A 102 -2.94 -10.30 20.25
C GLY A 102 -2.85 -11.28 19.08
N ASP A 103 -3.98 -11.69 18.49
CA ASP A 103 -3.99 -12.55 17.31
C ASP A 103 -3.64 -11.75 16.05
N GLU A 104 -2.83 -12.34 15.18
CA GLU A 104 -2.49 -11.75 13.87
C GLU A 104 -3.67 -11.84 12.91
N ILE A 105 -4.21 -10.68 12.53
CA ILE A 105 -5.40 -10.57 11.68
C ILE A 105 -5.08 -10.07 10.27
N ALA A 106 -3.89 -9.50 10.05
CA ALA A 106 -3.40 -9.16 8.72
C ALA A 106 -1.88 -9.05 8.69
N VAL A 107 -1.28 -9.31 7.53
CA VAL A 107 0.14 -9.09 7.25
C VAL A 107 0.31 -8.38 5.91
N CYS A 108 1.40 -7.62 5.79
CA CYS A 108 1.77 -7.00 4.53
C CYS A 108 3.28 -7.02 4.31
N LEU A 109 3.70 -7.26 3.07
CA LEU A 109 5.04 -6.99 2.58
C LEU A 109 4.98 -5.87 1.53
N SER A 110 5.62 -4.75 1.83
CA SER A 110 5.71 -3.61 0.90
C SER A 110 7.11 -3.45 0.31
N TYR A 111 7.15 -2.89 -0.90
CA TYR A 111 8.33 -2.76 -1.74
C TYR A 111 8.52 -1.28 -2.03
N TRP A 112 9.64 -0.74 -1.59
CA TRP A 112 9.98 0.66 -1.74
C TRP A 112 11.22 0.82 -2.59
N MET A 113 11.25 1.89 -3.37
CA MET A 113 12.44 2.31 -4.11
C MET A 113 12.80 3.74 -3.72
N MET A 114 14.09 4.02 -3.68
CA MET A 114 14.58 5.38 -3.55
C MET A 114 14.80 5.95 -4.94
N ILE A 115 14.25 7.14 -5.22
CA ILE A 115 14.44 7.82 -6.51
C ILE A 115 15.10 9.18 -6.31
N ASN A 116 15.88 9.60 -7.30
CA ASN A 116 16.37 10.97 -7.35
C ASN A 116 15.26 11.90 -7.86
N MET A 117 14.93 12.94 -7.10
CA MET A 117 13.81 13.83 -7.39
C MET A 117 14.01 14.64 -8.68
N LYS A 118 15.26 14.94 -9.06
CA LYS A 118 15.58 15.70 -10.28
C LYS A 118 15.51 14.83 -11.53
N THR A 119 16.10 13.63 -11.50
CA THR A 119 16.17 12.75 -12.68
C THR A 119 14.98 11.81 -12.79
N ARG A 120 14.21 11.64 -11.71
CA ARG A 120 13.11 10.67 -11.56
C ARG A 120 13.54 9.23 -11.81
N ARG A 121 14.81 8.90 -11.52
CA ARG A 121 15.38 7.55 -11.70
C ARG A 121 15.65 6.87 -10.36
N PRO A 122 15.50 5.54 -10.27
CA PRO A 122 15.92 4.77 -9.11
C PRO A 122 17.41 4.99 -8.79
N THR A 123 17.72 5.07 -7.50
CA THR A 123 19.08 5.13 -6.98
C THR A 123 19.32 3.99 -6.01
N ARG A 124 20.58 3.60 -5.84
CA ARG A 124 20.98 2.62 -4.82
C ARG A 124 20.82 3.22 -3.43
N MET A 125 20.42 2.39 -2.47
CA MET A 125 20.38 2.76 -1.06
C MET A 125 21.80 2.94 -0.49
N THR A 126 21.95 3.89 0.43
CA THR A 126 23.20 4.09 1.18
C THR A 126 23.39 2.97 2.19
N GLN A 127 24.63 2.73 2.62
CA GLN A 127 24.92 1.69 3.60
C GLN A 127 24.18 1.91 4.92
N ASP A 128 24.00 3.16 5.34
CA ASP A 128 23.27 3.49 6.57
C ASP A 128 21.82 2.99 6.53
N ILE A 129 21.12 3.19 5.40
CA ILE A 129 19.76 2.67 5.18
C ILE A 129 19.76 1.14 5.11
N LEU A 130 20.77 0.53 4.49
CA LEU A 130 20.88 -0.93 4.45
C LEU A 130 21.08 -1.52 5.85
N ASN A 131 21.78 -0.82 6.73
CA ASN A 131 22.06 -1.26 8.09
C ASN A 131 20.86 -1.19 9.03
N THR A 132 19.79 -0.46 8.68
CA THR A 132 18.57 -0.40 9.51
C THR A 132 17.65 -1.60 9.32
N ARG A 133 18.02 -2.55 8.44
CA ARG A 133 17.20 -3.70 8.08
C ARG A 133 17.38 -4.85 9.06
N LEU A 134 16.27 -5.44 9.50
CA LEU A 134 16.29 -6.75 10.10
C LEU A 134 16.56 -7.81 9.02
N SER A 135 17.76 -8.39 9.07
CA SER A 135 18.25 -9.34 8.07
C SER A 135 18.29 -10.79 8.57
N ASP A 136 18.07 -10.98 9.86
CA ASP A 136 18.04 -12.24 10.59
C ASP A 136 16.62 -12.84 10.70
N ARG A 137 15.61 -12.16 10.13
CA ARG A 137 14.21 -12.55 10.21
C ARG A 137 13.62 -12.79 8.81
N GLU A 138 12.78 -13.83 8.71
CA GLU A 138 12.01 -14.10 7.50
C GLU A 138 10.95 -13.01 7.23
N HIS A 139 10.59 -12.84 5.97
CA HIS A 139 9.49 -11.97 5.58
C HIS A 139 8.13 -12.55 6.01
N VAL A 140 7.18 -11.67 6.34
CA VAL A 140 5.81 -12.09 6.72
C VAL A 140 5.05 -12.74 5.55
N LEU A 141 5.48 -12.43 4.32
CA LEU A 141 5.01 -13.04 3.08
C LEU A 141 6.21 -13.34 2.18
N PRO A 142 6.14 -14.36 1.30
CA PRO A 142 7.17 -14.61 0.30
C PRO A 142 7.40 -13.39 -0.60
N ILE A 143 8.64 -13.18 -1.05
CA ILE A 143 8.95 -12.11 -2.01
C ILE A 143 8.24 -12.41 -3.33
N ASN A 144 7.34 -11.53 -3.72
CA ASN A 144 6.51 -11.64 -4.91
C ASN A 144 7.14 -10.85 -6.07
N SER A 145 7.52 -11.58 -7.12
CA SER A 145 8.05 -11.03 -8.37
C SER A 145 7.12 -11.28 -9.57
N SER A 146 5.92 -11.82 -9.32
CA SER A 146 4.92 -12.12 -10.34
C SER A 146 4.45 -10.82 -10.98
N LYS A 147 4.17 -10.89 -12.29
CA LYS A 147 3.55 -9.79 -13.03
C LYS A 147 2.04 -9.87 -12.86
N ILE A 148 1.39 -8.72 -12.71
CA ILE A 148 -0.07 -8.61 -12.77
C ILE A 148 -0.43 -8.35 -14.24
N PRO A 149 -1.34 -9.15 -14.84
CA PRO A 149 -1.71 -8.98 -16.24
C PRO A 149 -2.43 -7.65 -16.46
N LYS A 150 -2.23 -7.06 -17.65
CA LYS A 150 -2.99 -5.89 -18.07
C LYS A 150 -4.41 -6.31 -18.46
N ILE A 151 -5.37 -5.42 -18.24
CA ILE A 151 -6.75 -5.62 -18.66
C ILE A 151 -6.90 -5.06 -20.07
N GLU A 152 -7.15 -5.95 -21.04
CA GLU A 152 -7.49 -5.58 -22.42
C GLU A 152 -9.02 -5.41 -22.60
N GLU A 153 -9.79 -6.36 -22.06
CA GLU A 153 -11.25 -6.38 -22.11
C GLU A 153 -11.82 -6.32 -20.68
N PRO A 154 -12.15 -5.13 -20.17
CA PRO A 154 -12.67 -4.97 -18.81
C PRO A 154 -14.13 -5.48 -18.71
N SER A 155 -14.47 -6.07 -17.57
CA SER A 155 -15.86 -6.44 -17.24
C SER A 155 -16.70 -5.20 -16.88
N SER A 156 -16.08 -4.22 -16.24
CA SER A 156 -16.69 -2.95 -15.82
C SER A 156 -15.60 -1.87 -15.71
N GLY A 157 -16.00 -0.60 -15.74
CA GLY A 157 -15.10 0.51 -15.47
C GLY A 157 -15.81 1.79 -15.08
N LYS A 158 -15.06 2.71 -14.46
CA LYS A 158 -15.56 3.99 -13.98
C LYS A 158 -14.53 5.10 -14.16
N ILE A 159 -15.00 6.29 -14.51
CA ILE A 159 -14.17 7.48 -14.66
C ILE A 159 -14.22 8.27 -13.37
N ILE A 160 -13.05 8.59 -12.82
CA ILE A 160 -12.88 9.20 -11.51
C ILE A 160 -12.00 10.44 -11.68
N PRO A 161 -12.53 11.66 -11.46
CA PRO A 161 -11.72 12.86 -11.45
C PRO A 161 -10.89 12.93 -10.18
N VAL A 162 -9.60 13.25 -10.30
CA VAL A 162 -8.73 13.44 -9.14
C VAL A 162 -9.10 14.73 -8.41
N ARG A 163 -9.46 14.60 -7.14
CA ARG A 163 -9.90 15.67 -6.24
C ARG A 163 -8.73 16.18 -5.41
N ARG A 164 -8.89 17.38 -4.86
CA ARG A 164 -7.88 17.97 -3.95
C ARG A 164 -7.67 17.12 -2.69
N SER A 165 -8.73 16.44 -2.22
CA SER A 165 -8.71 15.55 -1.06
C SER A 165 -7.93 14.26 -1.29
N ASP A 166 -7.68 13.90 -2.55
CA ASP A 166 -6.99 12.66 -2.89
C ASP A 166 -5.47 12.82 -2.81
N LEU A 167 -5.00 14.07 -2.75
CA LEU A 167 -3.59 14.41 -2.69
C LEU A 167 -3.03 14.31 -1.27
N ASP A 168 -1.79 13.85 -1.17
CA ASP A 168 -0.97 13.88 0.02
C ASP A 168 -0.18 15.21 0.15
N MET A 169 0.65 15.30 1.18
CA MET A 169 1.55 16.46 1.40
C MET A 169 2.58 16.68 0.28
N ASN A 170 2.85 15.65 -0.54
CA ASN A 170 3.74 15.72 -1.69
C ASN A 170 3.03 16.21 -2.95
N LYS A 171 1.72 16.53 -2.86
CA LYS A 171 0.86 16.97 -3.98
C LYS A 171 0.63 15.90 -5.05
N HIS A 172 0.85 14.63 -4.71
CA HIS A 172 0.47 13.49 -5.53
C HIS A 172 -0.68 12.75 -4.89
N VAL A 173 -1.42 11.97 -5.67
CA VAL A 173 -2.47 11.10 -5.13
C VAL A 173 -1.87 10.12 -4.11
N ASN A 174 -2.45 10.06 -2.91
CA ASN A 174 -2.04 9.10 -1.89
C ASN A 174 -2.32 7.67 -2.38
N ASN A 175 -1.35 6.77 -2.22
CA ASN A 175 -1.46 5.40 -2.75
C ASN A 175 -2.69 4.63 -2.25
N ALA A 176 -3.18 4.93 -1.04
CA ALA A 176 -4.39 4.32 -0.51
C ALA A 176 -5.65 4.65 -1.33
N ARG A 177 -5.70 5.82 -1.99
CA ARG A 177 -6.82 6.24 -2.83
C ARG A 177 -6.94 5.41 -4.09
N TYR A 178 -5.84 4.88 -4.60
CA TYR A 178 -5.89 3.97 -5.74
C TYR A 178 -6.68 2.68 -5.41
N LEU A 179 -6.59 2.16 -4.18
CA LEU A 179 -7.38 0.99 -3.78
C LEU A 179 -8.87 1.30 -3.67
N GLU A 180 -9.22 2.47 -3.12
CA GLU A 180 -10.61 2.95 -3.13
C GLU A 180 -11.16 3.04 -4.57
N TRP A 181 -10.38 3.58 -5.50
CA TRP A 181 -10.77 3.69 -6.90
C TRP A 181 -10.85 2.35 -7.63
N MET A 182 -10.11 1.32 -7.19
CA MET A 182 -10.23 -0.03 -7.77
C MET A 182 -11.55 -0.70 -7.40
N GLU A 183 -12.19 -0.29 -6.30
CA GLU A 183 -13.51 -0.80 -5.89
C GLU A 183 -14.67 -0.07 -6.58
N GLU A 184 -14.47 1.13 -7.11
CA GLU A 184 -15.50 1.95 -7.76
C GLU A 184 -16.26 1.31 -8.95
N PRO A 185 -15.67 0.43 -9.78
CA PRO A 185 -16.39 -0.28 -10.84
C PRO A 185 -17.37 -1.35 -10.34
N LEU A 186 -17.43 -1.63 -9.03
CA LEU A 186 -18.39 -2.57 -8.45
C LEU A 186 -19.81 -2.00 -8.46
N ASN A 187 -20.81 -2.88 -8.44
CA ASN A 187 -22.21 -2.45 -8.40
C ASN A 187 -22.56 -1.83 -7.05
N GLU A 188 -23.54 -0.94 -7.04
CA GLU A 188 -24.02 -0.29 -5.82
C GLU A 188 -24.40 -1.32 -4.74
N GLY A 189 -23.95 -1.09 -3.50
CA GLY A 189 -24.17 -1.99 -2.37
C GLY A 189 -23.24 -3.20 -2.29
N GLN A 190 -22.37 -3.44 -3.29
CA GLN A 190 -21.32 -4.44 -3.17
C GLN A 190 -20.16 -3.87 -2.34
N VAL A 191 -19.78 -4.61 -1.29
CA VAL A 191 -18.58 -4.33 -0.50
C VAL A 191 -17.56 -5.41 -0.82
N TYR A 192 -16.40 -5.01 -1.34
CA TYR A 192 -15.35 -5.98 -1.65
C TYR A 192 -14.68 -6.43 -0.35
N ARG A 193 -14.61 -7.75 -0.13
CA ARG A 193 -13.95 -8.37 1.01
C ARG A 193 -13.02 -9.43 0.48
N THR A 194 -11.76 -9.03 0.34
CA THR A 194 -10.72 -9.91 -0.16
C THR A 194 -9.79 -10.32 0.96
N ASN A 195 -9.28 -11.55 0.86
CA ASN A 195 -8.28 -12.08 1.78
C ASN A 195 -6.85 -11.79 1.31
N LYS A 196 -6.65 -11.54 0.03
CA LYS A 196 -5.34 -11.18 -0.54
C LYS A 196 -5.45 -10.01 -1.51
N VAL A 197 -4.45 -9.14 -1.46
CA VAL A 197 -4.29 -8.00 -2.36
C VAL A 197 -2.84 -7.94 -2.76
N ASP A 198 -2.60 -7.93 -4.05
CA ASP A 198 -1.30 -7.64 -4.63
C ASP A 198 -1.46 -6.45 -5.57
N ILE A 199 -0.85 -5.32 -5.24
CA ILE A 199 -0.92 -4.08 -6.03
C ILE A 199 0.48 -3.61 -6.41
N ILE A 200 0.66 -3.25 -7.68
CA ILE A 200 1.85 -2.61 -8.22
C ILE A 200 1.51 -1.17 -8.63
N PHE A 201 2.21 -0.20 -8.06
CA PHE A 201 2.16 1.20 -8.43
C PHE A 201 3.24 1.49 -9.48
N LEU A 202 2.82 2.03 -10.62
CA LEU A 202 3.69 2.26 -11.78
C LEU A 202 3.94 3.74 -12.02
N ARG A 203 2.97 4.60 -11.70
CA ARG A 203 3.03 6.05 -11.95
C ARG A 203 2.27 6.82 -10.87
N GLU A 204 2.57 8.10 -10.78
CA GLU A 204 1.87 9.06 -9.93
C GLU A 204 0.75 9.75 -10.73
N SER A 205 -0.24 10.26 -10.01
CA SER A 205 -1.33 11.08 -10.53
C SER A 205 -1.44 12.35 -9.68
N VAL A 206 -1.96 13.43 -10.26
CA VAL A 206 -2.07 14.75 -9.61
C VAL A 206 -3.45 15.37 -9.79
N TYR A 207 -3.72 16.46 -9.06
CA TYR A 207 -4.99 17.19 -9.20
C TYR A 207 -5.22 17.64 -10.65
N GLY A 208 -6.45 17.42 -11.14
CA GLY A 208 -6.85 17.72 -12.51
C GLY A 208 -6.70 16.54 -13.47
N ASP A 209 -6.01 15.47 -13.09
CA ASP A 209 -6.02 14.22 -13.84
C ASP A 209 -7.39 13.55 -13.78
N THR A 210 -7.64 12.66 -14.73
CA THR A 210 -8.81 11.79 -14.75
C THR A 210 -8.36 10.35 -14.84
N ILE A 211 -8.84 9.52 -13.91
CA ILE A 211 -8.49 8.12 -13.81
C ILE A 211 -9.65 7.27 -14.33
N THR A 212 -9.33 6.34 -15.23
CA THR A 212 -10.22 5.25 -15.63
C THR A 212 -9.89 4.04 -14.79
N SER A 213 -10.79 3.67 -13.89
CA SER A 213 -10.74 2.42 -13.13
C SER A 213 -11.41 1.30 -13.90
N GLN A 214 -10.78 0.13 -13.94
CA GLN A 214 -11.25 -1.03 -14.70
C GLN A 214 -11.08 -2.29 -13.87
N ILE A 215 -12.09 -3.16 -13.92
CA ILE A 215 -12.09 -4.47 -13.26
C ILE A 215 -12.31 -5.58 -14.30
N LYS A 216 -11.65 -6.72 -14.10
CA LYS A 216 -11.88 -7.95 -14.87
C LYS A 216 -11.98 -9.13 -13.91
N ALA A 217 -13.10 -9.86 -13.98
CA ALA A 217 -13.23 -11.12 -13.25
C ALA A 217 -12.24 -12.16 -13.81
N ALA A 218 -11.66 -12.96 -12.91
CA ALA A 218 -10.77 -14.06 -13.23
C ALA A 218 -11.26 -15.37 -12.60
N GLU A 219 -10.52 -16.46 -12.79
CA GLU A 219 -10.87 -17.75 -12.21
C GLU A 219 -10.76 -17.74 -10.67
N GLN A 220 -11.43 -18.69 -10.01
CA GLN A 220 -11.29 -18.96 -8.58
C GLN A 220 -11.58 -17.75 -7.65
N ALA A 221 -12.63 -16.98 -7.93
CA ALA A 221 -13.02 -15.80 -7.15
C ALA A 221 -11.92 -14.72 -7.04
N SER A 222 -11.04 -14.64 -8.05
CA SER A 222 -10.07 -13.56 -8.16
C SER A 222 -10.56 -12.46 -9.13
N THR A 223 -10.07 -11.24 -8.93
CA THR A 223 -10.31 -10.11 -9.82
C THR A 223 -9.01 -9.40 -10.12
N PHE A 224 -8.86 -8.93 -11.36
CA PHE A 224 -7.80 -8.01 -11.76
C PHE A 224 -8.36 -6.60 -11.84
N HIS A 225 -7.52 -5.65 -11.44
CA HIS A 225 -7.83 -4.23 -11.41
C HIS A 225 -6.75 -3.44 -12.14
N GLN A 226 -7.18 -2.42 -12.87
CA GLN A 226 -6.29 -1.55 -13.65
C GLN A 226 -6.76 -0.11 -13.55
N LEU A 227 -5.85 0.79 -13.17
CA LEU A 227 -6.07 2.24 -13.19
C LEU A 227 -5.25 2.84 -14.33
N LYS A 228 -5.88 3.66 -15.16
CA LYS A 228 -5.26 4.38 -16.27
C LYS A 228 -5.51 5.88 -16.15
N ASN A 229 -4.55 6.72 -16.55
CA ASN A 229 -4.78 8.15 -16.68
C ASN A 229 -5.46 8.50 -18.01
N GLN A 230 -5.75 9.78 -18.21
CA GLN A 230 -6.33 10.33 -19.45
C GLN A 230 -5.49 10.14 -20.73
N ARG A 231 -4.23 9.69 -20.59
CA ARG A 231 -3.32 9.36 -21.71
C ARG A 231 -3.23 7.85 -21.98
N ASP A 232 -4.10 7.06 -21.35
CA ASP A 232 -4.10 5.60 -21.38
C ASP A 232 -2.85 4.95 -20.75
N GLU A 233 -2.07 5.72 -20.00
CA GLU A 233 -0.92 5.18 -19.26
C GLU A 233 -1.41 4.50 -17.98
N ILE A 234 -0.92 3.29 -17.73
CA ILE A 234 -1.27 2.54 -16.52
C ILE A 234 -0.60 3.16 -15.30
N ILE A 235 -1.42 3.51 -14.32
CA ILE A 235 -1.03 4.09 -13.03
C ILE A 235 -0.79 2.99 -12.00
N ALA A 236 -1.70 2.02 -11.91
CA ALA A 236 -1.59 0.88 -11.00
C ALA A 236 -2.27 -0.36 -11.60
N LEU A 237 -1.77 -1.53 -11.19
CA LEU A 237 -2.35 -2.84 -11.47
C LEU A 237 -2.52 -3.56 -10.13
N ALA A 238 -3.63 -4.26 -9.94
CA ALA A 238 -3.81 -5.11 -8.78
C ALA A 238 -4.51 -6.43 -9.09
N SER A 239 -4.28 -7.42 -8.24
CA SER A 239 -5.09 -8.64 -8.18
C SER A 239 -5.62 -8.83 -6.77
N PHE A 240 -6.93 -9.04 -6.64
CA PHE A 240 -7.58 -9.35 -5.38
C PHE A 240 -8.10 -10.80 -5.43
N SER A 241 -7.97 -11.54 -4.33
CA SER A 241 -8.45 -12.94 -4.24
C SER A 241 -8.84 -13.37 -2.83
N ASP A 242 -9.81 -14.28 -2.74
CA ASP A 242 -10.30 -14.85 -1.48
C ASP A 242 -9.55 -16.11 -1.03
N ILE A 243 -8.63 -16.61 -1.86
CA ILE A 243 -7.87 -17.87 -1.66
C ILE A 243 -6.41 -17.56 -1.35
#